data_AF-A0A924R986-F1
#
_entry.id   AF-A0A924R986-F1
#
_cell.length_a   1.000
_cell.length_b   1.000
_cell.length_c   1.000
_cell.angle_alpha   90.00
_cell.angle_beta   90.00
_cell.angle_gamma   90.00
#
_symmetry.space_group_name_H-M   'P 1'
#
loop_
_entity.id
_entity.type
_entity.pdbx_description
1 polymer ?
#
loop_
_entity_poly.entity_id
_entity_poly.type
_entity_poly.pdbx_seq_one_letter_code
_entity_poly.pdbx_strand_id
1 'polypeptide(L)'
;MDSDKVFKTRYHAFVTNQSLPANEIWEQYKRRGDSENRIKELKEDFRMQGFCMDDFCATETAMRFVMVGYNLMSLMRRVTLQKQPSPTLATLRFNCFAVGSWIESNVLKMSVPLKRRQWYDSLFSFIENTKLPLSLTG
;
A
#
# COMPACT_ATOMS: atom_id res chain seq x y z
N MET A 1 -23.84 -6.85 -41.56
CA MET A 1 -22.43 -6.42 -41.61
C MET A 1 -22.45 -4.91 -41.60
N ASP A 2 -22.30 -4.28 -40.43
CA ASP A 2 -21.85 -2.89 -40.37
C ASP A 2 -21.13 -2.68 -39.05
N SER A 3 -19.98 -2.01 -39.12
CA SER A 3 -18.89 -2.07 -38.15
C SER A 3 -18.76 -0.73 -37.43
N ASP A 4 -19.60 -0.50 -36.42
CA ASP A 4 -19.49 0.64 -35.50
C ASP A 4 -18.32 0.47 -34.53
N LYS A 5 -17.10 0.77 -34.99
CA LYS A 5 -15.95 1.00 -34.11
C LYS A 5 -15.69 2.50 -34.01
N VAL A 6 -16.28 3.14 -33.01
CA VAL A 6 -15.95 4.50 -32.59
C VAL A 6 -14.51 4.48 -32.05
N PHE A 7 -13.53 4.86 -32.87
CA PHE A 7 -12.19 5.17 -32.39
C PHE A 7 -12.26 6.50 -31.62
N LYS A 8 -12.46 6.41 -30.31
CA LYS A 8 -12.46 7.58 -29.41
C LYS A 8 -11.02 8.04 -29.22
N THR A 9 -10.50 8.84 -30.13
CA THR A 9 -9.16 9.44 -30.03
C THR A 9 -9.15 10.40 -28.84
N ARG A 10 -8.30 10.11 -27.84
CA ARG A 10 -8.17 10.94 -26.62
C ARG A 10 -6.90 11.76 -26.75
N TYR A 11 -7.04 13.08 -26.86
CA TYR A 11 -5.92 14.00 -26.90
C TYR A 11 -5.44 14.29 -25.47
N HIS A 12 -4.13 14.25 -25.26
CA HIS A 12 -3.47 14.59 -24.01
C HIS A 12 -2.45 15.69 -24.26
N ALA A 13 -2.46 16.74 -23.44
CA ALA A 13 -1.48 17.82 -23.48
C ALA A 13 -0.70 17.84 -22.16
N PHE A 14 0.61 17.97 -22.24
CA PHE A 14 1.50 18.05 -21.08
C PHE A 14 2.25 19.37 -21.12
N VAL A 15 2.22 20.08 -20.00
CA VAL A 15 3.05 21.27 -19.77
C VAL A 15 4.13 20.87 -18.78
N THR A 16 5.39 20.98 -19.19
CA THR A 16 6.54 20.65 -18.35
C THR A 16 7.69 21.59 -18.62
N ASN A 17 8.50 21.85 -17.60
CA ASN A 17 9.76 22.59 -17.69
C ASN A 17 10.97 21.67 -17.94
N GLN A 18 10.73 20.37 -18.15
CA GLN A 18 11.77 19.36 -18.37
C GLN A 18 12.19 19.32 -19.85
N SER A 19 13.50 19.19 -20.10
CA SER A 19 14.09 19.06 -21.43
C SER A 19 14.19 17.60 -21.94
N LEU A 20 13.44 16.69 -21.31
CA LEU A 20 13.43 15.27 -21.66
C LEU A 20 12.67 15.02 -22.98
N PRO A 21 12.96 13.92 -23.70
CA PRO A 21 12.20 13.56 -24.87
C PRO A 21 10.72 13.31 -24.52
N ALA A 22 9.83 13.58 -25.48
CA ALA A 22 8.38 13.52 -25.27
C ALA A 22 7.87 12.15 -24.81
N ASN A 23 8.53 11.05 -25.22
CA ASN A 23 8.15 9.70 -24.77
C ASN A 23 8.45 9.46 -23.28
N GLU A 24 9.56 10.00 -22.76
CA GLU A 24 9.95 9.86 -21.36
C GLU A 24 9.06 10.73 -20.48
N ILE A 25 8.73 11.94 -20.93
CA ILE A 25 7.73 12.78 -20.26
C ILE A 25 6.39 12.04 -20.19
N TRP A 26 5.96 11.41 -21.28
CA TRP A 26 4.74 10.62 -21.31
C TRP A 26 4.79 9.43 -20.34
N GLU A 27 5.86 8.63 -20.36
CA GLU A 27 6.02 7.49 -19.44
C GLU A 27 6.10 7.94 -17.97
N GLN A 28 6.77 9.06 -17.68
CA GLN A 28 6.82 9.64 -16.35
C GLN A 28 5.43 10.11 -15.87
N TYR A 29 4.68 10.80 -16.74
CA TYR A 29 3.31 11.23 -16.42
C TYR A 29 2.35 10.05 -16.27
N LYS A 30 2.52 8.99 -17.06
CA LYS A 30 1.74 7.75 -16.94
C LYS A 30 1.91 7.11 -15.55
N ARG A 31 3.13 7.13 -14.99
CA ARG A 31 3.41 6.67 -13.62
C ARG A 31 2.85 7.58 -12.52
N ARG A 32 2.47 8.83 -12.84
CA ARG A 32 1.81 9.74 -11.88
C ARG A 32 0.43 9.24 -11.48
N GLY A 33 -0.25 8.50 -12.36
CA GLY A 33 -1.51 7.83 -12.05
C GLY A 33 -1.42 6.90 -10.83
N ASP A 34 -0.28 6.23 -10.64
CA ASP A 34 -0.06 5.39 -9.45
C ASP A 34 0.00 6.23 -8.17
N SER A 35 0.53 7.45 -8.23
CA SER A 35 0.59 8.36 -7.08
C SER A 35 -0.80 8.86 -6.70
N GLU A 36 -1.64 9.18 -7.67
CA GLU A 36 -3.05 9.50 -7.42
C GLU A 36 -3.82 8.30 -6.85
N ASN A 37 -3.53 7.09 -7.35
CA ASN A 37 -4.15 5.87 -6.83
C ASN A 37 -3.78 5.64 -5.36
N ARG A 38 -2.51 5.86 -5.00
CA ARG A 38 -2.03 5.77 -3.60
C ARG A 38 -2.67 6.82 -2.69
N ILE A 39 -2.89 8.03 -3.20
CA ILE A 39 -3.60 9.10 -2.46
C ILE A 39 -5.07 8.72 -2.27
N LYS A 40 -5.73 8.14 -3.29
CA LYS A 40 -7.10 7.62 -3.17
C LYS A 40 -7.18 6.48 -2.17
N GLU A 41 -6.26 5.51 -2.23
CA GLU A 41 -6.15 4.44 -1.24
C GLU A 41 -5.98 5.00 0.18
N LEU A 42 -5.08 5.97 0.37
CA LEU A 42 -4.88 6.61 1.67
C LEU A 42 -6.17 7.28 2.18
N LYS A 43 -6.90 7.95 1.29
CA LYS A 43 -8.14 8.64 1.61
C LYS A 43 -9.25 7.67 2.01
N GLU A 44 -9.45 6.60 1.23
CA GLU A 44 -10.52 5.62 1.40
C GLU A 44 -10.20 4.59 2.51
N ASP A 45 -9.01 3.98 2.49
CA ASP A 45 -8.64 2.89 3.41
C ASP A 45 -8.30 3.40 4.82
N PHE A 46 -7.69 4.59 4.93
CA PHE A 46 -7.31 5.17 6.23
C PHE A 46 -8.24 6.29 6.69
N ARG A 47 -9.36 6.50 5.97
CA ARG A 47 -10.40 7.50 6.30
C ARG A 47 -9.82 8.87 6.60
N MET A 48 -8.90 9.33 5.76
CA MET A 48 -8.18 10.59 5.99
C MET A 48 -9.11 11.82 6.05
N GLN A 49 -10.31 11.72 5.48
CA GLN A 49 -11.33 12.77 5.56
C GLN A 49 -12.17 12.78 6.85
N GLY A 50 -12.07 11.74 7.68
CA GLY A 50 -13.00 11.55 8.82
C GLY A 50 -12.56 12.18 10.13
N PHE A 51 -11.33 12.69 10.23
CA PHE A 51 -10.81 13.30 11.46
C PHE A 51 -10.68 14.81 11.31
N CYS A 52 -11.46 15.53 12.11
CA CYS A 52 -11.27 16.95 12.38
C CYS A 52 -11.14 17.06 13.89
N MET A 53 -9.92 17.30 14.38
CA MET A 53 -9.71 17.60 15.80
C MET A 53 -9.88 19.09 16.01
N ASP A 54 -10.29 19.50 17.22
CA ASP A 54 -10.55 20.91 17.54
C ASP A 54 -9.29 21.79 17.43
N ASP A 55 -8.10 21.18 17.52
CA ASP A 55 -6.82 21.86 17.38
C ASP A 55 -6.10 21.48 16.07
N PHE A 56 -5.44 22.48 15.46
CA PHE A 56 -4.70 22.32 14.20
C PHE A 56 -3.49 21.39 14.37
N CYS A 57 -2.74 21.55 15.47
CA CYS A 57 -1.56 20.71 15.74
C CYS A 57 -1.97 19.26 16.00
N ALA A 58 -3.09 19.06 16.70
CA ALA A 58 -3.66 17.73 16.91
C ALA A 58 -4.05 17.05 15.58
N THR A 59 -4.74 17.77 14.69
CA THR A 59 -5.12 17.26 13.36
C THR A 59 -3.90 16.97 12.49
N GLU A 60 -2.90 17.85 12.46
CA GLU A 60 -1.66 17.66 11.72
C GLU A 60 -0.88 16.43 12.23
N THR A 61 -0.75 16.29 13.54
CA THR A 61 -0.06 15.15 14.16
C THR A 61 -0.77 13.84 13.84
N ALA A 62 -2.09 13.82 13.92
CA ALA A 62 -2.89 12.66 13.53
C ALA A 62 -2.68 12.30 12.05
N MET A 63 -2.68 13.29 11.16
CA MET A 63 -2.43 13.08 9.73
C MET A 63 -1.02 12.51 9.47
N ARG A 64 0.00 13.05 10.15
CA ARG A 64 1.39 12.53 10.07
C ARG A 64 1.48 11.08 10.56
N PHE A 65 0.79 10.75 11.66
CA PHE A 65 0.76 9.38 12.17
C PHE A 65 0.09 8.41 11.20
N VAL A 66 -1.01 8.83 10.57
CA VAL A 66 -1.70 8.06 9.52
C VAL A 66 -0.78 7.85 8.30
N MET A 67 0.00 8.86 7.90
CA MET A 67 0.98 8.71 6.81
C MET A 67 2.07 7.67 7.14
N VAL A 68 2.57 7.67 8.37
CA VAL A 68 3.54 6.64 8.84
C VAL A 68 2.90 5.25 8.82
N GLY A 69 1.66 5.12 9.31
CA GLY A 69 0.90 3.88 9.27
C GLY A 69 0.67 3.36 7.85
N TYR A 70 0.35 4.25 6.90
CA TYR A 70 0.22 3.90 5.48
C TYR A 70 1.53 3.38 4.91
N ASN A 71 2.65 4.05 5.17
CA ASN A 71 3.96 3.65 4.69
C ASN A 71 4.36 2.27 5.24
N LEU A 72 4.12 2.03 6.54
CA LEU A 72 4.38 0.75 7.17
C LEU A 72 3.53 -0.38 6.55
N MET A 73 2.24 -0.14 6.36
CA MET A 73 1.35 -1.12 5.72
C MET A 73 1.70 -1.36 4.24
N SER A 74 2.17 -0.33 3.54
CA SER A 74 2.67 -0.44 2.16
C SER A 74 3.93 -1.30 2.08
N LEU A 75 4.86 -1.12 3.04
CA LEU A 75 6.04 -1.98 3.16
C LEU A 75 5.64 -3.42 3.48
N MET A 76 4.74 -3.61 4.44
CA MET A 76 4.23 -4.92 4.80
C MET A 76 3.59 -5.62 3.60
N ARG A 77 2.79 -4.92 2.78
CA ARG A 77 2.25 -5.44 1.52
C ARG A 77 3.33 -5.96 0.58
N ARG A 78 4.40 -5.17 0.37
CA ARG A 78 5.51 -5.55 -0.51
C ARG A 78 6.27 -6.79 -0.03
N VAL A 79 6.44 -6.93 1.29
CA VAL A 79 7.16 -8.06 1.89
C VAL A 79 6.31 -9.32 1.89
N THR A 80 5.03 -9.20 2.26
CA THR A 80 4.16 -10.35 2.52
C THR A 80 3.42 -10.87 1.29
N LEU A 81 3.05 -10.00 0.35
CA LEU A 81 2.20 -10.34 -0.80
C LEU A 81 2.91 -10.00 -2.12
N GLN A 82 4.01 -10.69 -2.42
CA GLN A 82 4.65 -10.59 -3.74
C GLN A 82 3.85 -11.25 -4.88
N LYS A 83 2.87 -12.13 -4.56
CA LYS A 83 2.14 -12.95 -5.55
C LYS A 83 0.67 -12.59 -5.78
N GLN A 84 0.10 -11.62 -5.08
CA GLN A 84 -1.34 -11.30 -5.16
C GLN A 84 -1.55 -9.86 -5.66
N PRO A 85 -2.43 -9.64 -6.65
CA PRO A 85 -2.75 -8.29 -7.12
C PRO A 85 -3.57 -7.56 -6.05
N SER A 86 -2.98 -6.52 -5.46
CA SER A 86 -3.62 -5.51 -4.60
C SER A 86 -4.59 -6.03 -3.52
N PRO A 87 -4.12 -6.69 -2.46
CA PRO A 87 -4.92 -6.88 -1.25
C PRO A 87 -5.24 -5.51 -0.60
N THR A 88 -6.53 -5.19 -0.47
CA THR A 88 -6.99 -3.99 0.26
C THR A 88 -6.57 -4.05 1.72
N LEU A 89 -6.44 -2.91 2.40
CA LEU A 89 -6.09 -2.84 3.84
C LEU A 89 -6.99 -3.75 4.70
N ALA A 90 -8.26 -3.88 4.34
CA ALA A 90 -9.24 -4.74 5.00
C ALA A 90 -8.82 -6.23 5.01
N THR A 91 -8.25 -6.73 3.91
CA THR A 91 -7.79 -8.12 3.79
C THR A 91 -6.59 -8.38 4.69
N LEU A 92 -5.65 -7.44 4.78
CA LEU A 92 -4.52 -7.51 5.72
C LEU A 92 -4.98 -7.42 7.17
N ARG A 93 -5.92 -6.52 7.48
CA ARG A 93 -6.51 -6.41 8.82
C ARG A 93 -7.11 -7.75 9.27
N PHE A 94 -7.89 -8.38 8.39
CA PHE A 94 -8.56 -9.63 8.68
C PHE A 94 -7.62 -10.84 8.72
N ASN A 95 -6.56 -10.83 7.90
CA ASN A 95 -5.64 -11.96 7.82
C ASN A 95 -4.53 -11.90 8.87
N CYS A 96 -3.93 -10.73 9.14
CA CYS A 96 -2.80 -10.55 10.06
C CYS A 96 -3.20 -10.19 11.49
N PHE A 97 -4.23 -9.36 11.68
CA PHE A 97 -4.51 -8.73 12.98
C PHE A 97 -5.72 -9.33 13.72
N ALA A 98 -6.51 -10.16 13.05
CA ALA A 98 -7.66 -10.84 13.65
C ALA A 98 -7.31 -12.21 14.25
N VAL A 99 -6.07 -12.40 14.71
CA VAL A 99 -5.60 -13.61 15.39
C VAL A 99 -5.20 -13.25 16.80
N GLY A 100 -5.80 -13.92 17.79
CA GLY A 100 -5.40 -13.78 19.18
C GLY A 100 -3.99 -14.33 19.37
N SER A 101 -3.12 -13.53 19.97
CA SER A 101 -1.74 -13.91 20.25
C SER A 101 -1.30 -13.40 21.62
N TRP A 102 -0.31 -14.07 22.21
CA TRP A 102 0.36 -13.60 23.42
C TRP A 102 1.86 -13.87 23.31
N ILE A 103 2.64 -13.06 24.01
CA ILE A 103 4.09 -13.13 24.00
C ILE A 103 4.54 -13.72 25.34
N GLU A 104 5.32 -14.79 25.28
CA GLU A 104 5.91 -15.42 26.45
C GLU A 104 7.39 -15.65 26.18
N SER A 105 8.27 -15.02 26.97
CA SER A 105 9.73 -15.22 26.90
C SER A 105 10.31 -15.17 25.47
N ASN A 106 9.99 -14.11 24.73
CA ASN A 106 10.36 -13.90 23.31
C ASN A 106 9.73 -14.85 22.28
N VAL A 107 8.77 -15.68 22.68
CA VAL A 107 7.99 -16.52 21.77
C VAL A 107 6.60 -15.92 21.57
N LEU A 108 6.27 -15.58 20.33
CA LEU A 108 4.94 -15.16 19.93
C LEU A 108 4.06 -16.40 19.71
N LYS A 109 3.15 -16.69 20.64
CA LYS A 109 2.16 -17.76 20.52
C LYS A 109 0.90 -17.20 19.87
N MET A 110 0.47 -17.78 18.75
CA MET A 110 -0.69 -17.31 17.99
C MET A 110 -1.75 -18.41 17.86
N SER A 111 -3.01 -18.07 18.12
CA SER A 111 -4.16 -18.96 17.97
C SER A 111 -4.68 -18.94 16.52
N VAL A 112 -3.89 -19.49 15.60
CA VAL A 112 -4.21 -19.49 14.17
C VAL A 112 -5.12 -20.68 13.82
N PRO A 113 -6.29 -20.47 13.20
CA PRO A 113 -7.12 -21.56 12.69
C PRO A 113 -6.36 -22.42 11.67
N LEU A 114 -6.53 -23.75 11.72
CA LEU A 114 -5.81 -24.71 10.85
C LEU A 114 -5.85 -24.34 9.36
N LYS A 115 -7.00 -23.87 8.85
CA LYS A 115 -7.18 -23.46 7.44
C LYS A 115 -6.30 -22.28 7.02
N ARG A 116 -5.83 -21.46 7.96
CA ARG A 116 -4.99 -20.27 7.70
C ARG A 116 -3.51 -20.51 8.01
N ARG A 117 -3.16 -21.66 8.60
CA ARG A 117 -1.79 -21.95 9.03
C ARG A 117 -0.80 -21.91 7.87
N GLN A 118 -1.14 -22.52 6.73
CA GLN A 118 -0.30 -22.47 5.52
C GLN A 118 0.01 -21.06 5.02
N TRP A 119 -0.94 -20.13 5.17
CA TRP A 119 -0.73 -18.74 4.78
C TRP A 119 0.23 -18.02 5.75
N TYR A 120 0.09 -18.28 7.06
CA TYR A 120 1.01 -17.78 8.09
C TYR A 120 2.42 -18.37 7.96
N ASP A 121 2.53 -19.68 7.74
CA ASP A 121 3.81 -20.36 7.52
C ASP A 121 4.50 -19.76 6.29
N SER A 122 3.76 -19.57 5.20
CA SER A 122 4.28 -18.88 3.99
C SER A 122 4.75 -17.46 4.32
N LEU A 123 3.97 -16.69 5.08
CA LEU A 123 4.30 -15.32 5.48
C LEU A 123 5.63 -15.27 6.27
N PHE A 124 5.82 -16.14 7.27
CA PHE A 124 7.06 -16.17 8.04
C PHE A 124 8.25 -16.67 7.23
N SER A 125 8.05 -17.68 6.37
CA SER A 125 9.12 -18.09 5.43
C SER A 125 9.53 -16.96 4.49
N PHE A 126 8.61 -16.08 4.06
CA PHE A 126 8.98 -14.88 3.30
C PHE A 126 9.79 -13.89 4.13
N ILE A 127 9.45 -13.71 5.40
CA ILE A 127 10.17 -12.81 6.32
C ILE A 127 11.60 -13.31 6.56
N GLU A 128 11.80 -14.61 6.79
CA GLU A 128 13.13 -15.21 6.99
C GLU A 128 14.04 -15.05 5.76
N ASN A 129 13.45 -15.05 4.56
CA ASN A 129 14.18 -14.93 3.29
C ASN A 129 14.29 -13.50 2.76
N THR A 130 13.68 -12.50 3.42
CA THR A 130 13.73 -11.11 2.95
C THR A 130 14.91 -10.38 3.57
N LYS A 131 15.83 -9.92 2.72
CA LYS A 131 16.78 -8.87 3.11
C LYS A 131 16.01 -7.57 3.29
N LEU A 132 16.03 -7.03 4.51
CA LEU A 132 15.50 -5.69 4.75
C LEU A 132 16.20 -4.69 3.80
N PRO A 133 15.44 -3.83 3.12
CA PRO A 133 16.01 -2.86 2.18
C PRO A 133 16.82 -1.76 2.88
N LEU A 134 16.76 -1.68 4.21
CA LEU A 134 17.49 -0.72 5.03
C LEU A 134 18.28 -1.51 6.08
N SER A 135 19.61 -1.51 5.98
CA SER A 135 20.47 -1.91 7.09
C SER A 135 20.41 -0.81 8.14
N LEU A 136 19.85 -1.10 9.32
CA LEU A 136 19.83 -0.19 10.47
C LEU A 136 21.19 -0.14 11.21
N THR A 137 22.28 -0.46 10.51
CA THR A 137 23.62 -0.35 11.05
C THR A 137 24.06 1.11 10.95
N GLY A 138 23.82 1.84 12.03
CA GLY A 138 24.57 3.06 12.38
C GLY A 138 25.76 2.71 13.25
#